data_AF-A0A830BN13-F1
#
_entry.id   AF-A0A830BN13-F1
#
_cell.length_a   1.000
_cell.length_b   1.000
_cell.length_c   1.000
_cell.angle_alpha   90.00
_cell.angle_beta   90.00
_cell.angle_gamma   90.00
#
_symmetry.space_group_name_H-M   'P 1'
#
loop_
_entity.id
_entity.type
_entity.pdbx_description
1 polymer ?
#
loop_
_entity_poly.entity_id
_entity_poly.type
_entity_poly.pdbx_seq_one_letter_code
_entity_poly.pdbx_strand_id
1 'polypeptide(L)'
;MSRPDFDFDSLSELHNSVNELLHSPNTKLEIIHGGHKKWAHQVSESSLRMADSCAAAKDLLLLARDHLQNLQSAFRRITATETATAGNTFAPHRLPRKQLKKAILKRLHSLKGMKTTYSAASPPPDHSLAVVVDLLKEVRATTLLIVRSLFSLIAIPNPDGKGKPGPGRKDPVFMRIKLTRVDSLSFWEKCDVSDIREVTTKLEEVEIVVQELEAELQDMFRRLIRTRASLLNILTT
;
A
#
# COMPACT_ATOMS: atom_id res chain seq x y z
N MET A 1 1.59 -6.03 -18.83
CA MET A 1 1.72 -5.19 -17.62
C MET A 1 2.79 -5.80 -16.72
N SER A 2 3.70 -5.01 -16.15
CA SER A 2 4.63 -5.52 -15.13
C SER A 2 4.12 -5.05 -13.77
N ARG A 3 3.68 -6.02 -12.96
CA ARG A 3 3.25 -5.88 -11.57
C ARG A 3 4.39 -5.18 -10.79
N PRO A 4 4.10 -4.25 -9.87
CA PRO A 4 5.11 -3.88 -8.88
C PRO A 4 5.51 -5.17 -8.15
N ASP A 5 6.79 -5.52 -8.23
CA ASP A 5 7.34 -6.77 -7.70
C ASP A 5 7.40 -6.63 -6.17
N PHE A 6 6.27 -6.87 -5.54
CA PHE A 6 6.19 -7.02 -4.09
C PHE A 6 6.41 -8.49 -3.79
N ASP A 7 7.48 -8.80 -3.07
CA ASP A 7 7.77 -10.16 -2.65
C ASP A 7 6.97 -10.50 -1.37
N PHE A 8 5.65 -10.65 -1.54
CA PHE A 8 4.74 -11.00 -0.45
C PHE A 8 4.94 -12.44 0.03
N ASP A 9 5.44 -13.32 -0.83
CA ASP A 9 5.73 -14.71 -0.49
C ASP A 9 6.89 -14.78 0.50
N SER A 10 8.03 -14.13 0.22
CA SER A 10 9.14 -14.06 1.18
C SER A 10 8.74 -13.39 2.49
N LEU A 11 7.90 -12.34 2.44
CA LEU A 11 7.41 -11.68 3.64
C LEU A 11 6.47 -12.60 4.47
N SER A 12 5.63 -13.39 3.80
CA SER A 12 4.77 -14.39 4.41
C SER A 12 5.58 -15.50 5.08
N GLU A 13 6.64 -15.99 4.40
CA GLU A 13 7.58 -16.97 4.95
C GLU A 13 8.31 -16.43 6.18
N LEU A 14 8.78 -15.19 6.13
CA LEU A 14 9.43 -14.52 7.28
C LEU A 14 8.46 -14.40 8.47
N HIS A 15 7.20 -14.03 8.21
CA HIS A 15 6.18 -14.00 9.25
C HIS A 15 5.96 -15.38 9.90
N ASN A 16 5.91 -16.44 9.09
CA ASN A 16 5.73 -17.81 9.59
C ASN A 16 6.94 -18.25 10.42
N SER A 17 8.16 -17.99 9.93
CA SER A 17 9.41 -18.28 10.64
C SER A 17 9.45 -17.58 12.01
N VAL A 18 9.11 -16.28 12.07
CA VAL A 18 9.01 -15.54 13.32
C VAL A 18 7.96 -16.13 14.25
N ASN A 19 6.81 -16.53 13.72
CA ASN A 19 5.76 -17.13 14.53
C ASN A 19 6.22 -18.45 15.16
N GLU A 20 6.81 -19.36 14.39
CA GLU A 20 7.35 -20.63 14.91
C GLU A 20 8.44 -20.39 15.97
N LEU A 21 9.32 -19.43 15.72
CA LEU A 21 10.37 -19.03 16.66
C LEU A 21 9.80 -18.56 18.00
N LEU A 22 8.76 -17.73 17.99
CA LEU A 22 8.11 -17.24 19.22
C LEU A 22 7.31 -18.32 19.98
N HIS A 23 6.89 -19.40 19.30
CA HIS A 23 6.21 -20.52 19.95
C HIS A 23 7.20 -21.52 20.58
N SER A 24 8.46 -21.54 20.13
CA SER A 24 9.51 -22.41 20.66
C SER A 24 9.78 -22.19 22.16
N PRO A 25 9.81 -23.25 22.98
CA PRO A 25 10.12 -23.17 24.41
C PRO A 25 11.45 -22.47 24.72
N ASN A 26 12.48 -22.67 23.88
CA ASN A 26 13.80 -22.08 24.07
C ASN A 26 13.74 -20.55 23.98
N THR A 27 13.07 -20.02 22.95
CA THR A 27 12.85 -18.58 22.79
C THR A 27 12.10 -17.99 23.97
N LYS A 28 11.08 -18.70 24.49
CA LYS A 28 10.33 -18.24 25.66
C LYS A 28 11.22 -18.15 26.90
N LEU A 29 12.01 -19.19 27.17
CA LEU A 29 12.94 -19.23 28.31
C LEU A 29 14.01 -18.14 28.19
N GLU A 30 14.55 -17.92 26.99
CA GLU A 30 15.53 -16.88 26.71
C GLU A 30 14.96 -15.48 27.00
N ILE A 31 13.71 -15.22 26.59
CA ILE A 31 13.05 -13.92 26.84
C ILE A 31 12.75 -13.71 28.34
N ILE A 32 12.30 -14.77 29.03
CA ILE A 32 11.89 -14.70 30.44
C ILE A 32 13.12 -14.62 31.36
N HIS A 33 14.11 -15.48 31.16
CA HIS A 33 15.29 -15.62 32.02
C HIS A 33 16.45 -14.73 31.59
N GLY A 34 16.59 -14.40 30.30
CA GLY A 34 17.65 -13.52 29.78
C GLY A 34 17.46 -12.03 30.08
N GLY A 35 16.39 -11.65 30.80
CA GLY A 35 16.11 -10.24 31.12
C GLY A 35 15.60 -9.42 29.93
N HIS A 36 15.22 -10.06 28.82
CA HIS A 36 14.78 -9.40 27.60
C HIS A 36 13.31 -8.95 27.63
N LYS A 37 12.61 -9.08 28.76
CA LYS A 37 11.20 -8.69 28.93
C LYS A 37 10.91 -7.26 28.48
N LYS A 38 11.78 -6.30 28.83
CA LYS A 38 11.64 -4.89 28.39
C LYS A 38 11.73 -4.76 26.87
N TRP A 39 12.62 -5.52 26.25
CA TRP A 39 12.81 -5.49 24.79
C TRP A 39 11.64 -6.17 24.07
N ALA A 40 11.21 -7.34 24.54
CA ALA A 40 10.02 -8.02 24.03
C ALA A 40 8.76 -7.14 24.14
N HIS A 41 8.60 -6.36 25.22
CA HIS A 41 7.53 -5.36 25.33
C HIS A 41 7.67 -4.25 24.28
N GLN A 42 8.86 -3.70 24.06
CA GLN A 42 9.10 -2.68 23.04
C GLN A 42 8.85 -3.19 21.62
N VAL A 43 9.24 -4.44 21.33
CA VAL A 43 8.96 -5.09 20.05
C VAL A 43 7.46 -5.29 19.88
N SER A 44 6.77 -5.79 20.90
CA SER A 44 5.31 -5.96 20.92
C SER A 44 4.57 -4.65 20.62
N GLU A 45 4.96 -3.56 21.29
CA GLU A 45 4.40 -2.22 21.06
C GLU A 45 4.64 -1.71 19.64
N SER A 46 5.80 -2.03 19.07
CA SER A 46 6.10 -1.58 17.71
C SER A 46 5.39 -2.46 16.66
N SER A 47 5.17 -3.75 16.93
CA SER A 47 4.28 -4.60 16.12
C SER A 47 2.87 -4.03 16.06
N LEU A 48 2.34 -3.51 17.17
CA LEU A 48 1.05 -2.82 17.19
C LEU A 48 1.05 -1.56 16.30
N ARG A 49 2.06 -0.70 16.45
CA ARG A 49 2.18 0.52 15.61
C ARG A 49 2.31 0.20 14.12
N MET A 50 2.99 -0.91 13.80
CA MET A 50 3.06 -1.41 12.42
C MET A 50 1.70 -1.92 11.94
N ALA A 51 0.95 -2.65 12.77
CA ALA A 51 -0.39 -3.11 12.44
C ALA A 51 -1.31 -1.91 12.15
N ASP A 52 -1.32 -0.91 13.03
CA ASP A 52 -2.08 0.34 12.83
C ASP A 52 -1.68 1.04 11.52
N SER A 53 -0.39 1.00 11.17
CA SER A 53 0.10 1.55 9.91
C SER A 53 -0.38 0.77 8.68
N CYS A 54 -0.46 -0.56 8.76
CA CYS A 54 -1.03 -1.40 7.70
C CYS A 54 -2.53 -1.12 7.52
N ALA A 55 -3.29 -1.02 8.63
CA ALA A 55 -4.71 -0.67 8.60
C ALA A 55 -4.93 0.71 7.95
N ALA A 56 -4.16 1.71 8.37
CA ALA A 56 -4.19 3.05 7.80
C ALA A 56 -3.80 3.11 6.30
N ALA A 57 -2.90 2.24 5.84
CA ALA A 57 -2.54 2.13 4.43
C ALA A 57 -3.65 1.45 3.62
N LYS A 58 -4.32 0.45 4.19
CA LYS A 58 -5.49 -0.18 3.60
C LYS A 58 -6.64 0.82 3.43
N ASP A 59 -6.89 1.67 4.42
CA ASP A 59 -7.90 2.75 4.30
C ASP A 59 -7.58 3.71 3.14
N LEU A 60 -6.30 3.96 2.85
CA LEU A 60 -5.90 4.75 1.68
C LEU A 60 -6.17 4.02 0.36
N LEU A 61 -5.97 2.70 0.30
CA LEU A 61 -6.31 1.91 -0.87
C LEU A 61 -7.82 1.91 -1.12
N LEU A 62 -8.63 1.77 -0.08
CA LEU A 62 -10.09 1.91 -0.18
C LEU A 62 -10.48 3.27 -0.76
N LEU A 63 -9.87 4.35 -0.26
CA LEU A 63 -10.09 5.70 -0.80
C LEU A 63 -9.63 5.83 -2.27
N ALA A 64 -8.54 5.16 -2.63
CA ALA A 64 -8.07 5.11 -4.02
C ALA A 64 -9.00 4.31 -4.92
N ARG A 65 -9.54 3.19 -4.43
CA ARG A 65 -10.54 2.38 -5.14
C ARG A 65 -11.82 3.17 -5.40
N ASP A 66 -12.34 3.86 -4.40
CA ASP A 66 -13.51 4.74 -4.55
C ASP A 66 -13.24 5.82 -5.62
N HIS A 67 -12.02 6.37 -5.68
CA HIS A 67 -11.63 7.31 -6.71
C HIS A 67 -11.63 6.69 -8.12
N LEU A 68 -11.12 5.46 -8.27
CA LEU A 68 -11.10 4.71 -9.54
C LEU A 68 -12.52 4.38 -10.02
N GLN A 69 -13.38 3.90 -9.12
CA GLN A 69 -14.78 3.56 -9.43
C GLN A 69 -15.59 4.79 -9.86
N ASN A 70 -15.37 5.93 -9.21
CA ASN A 70 -15.96 7.20 -9.62
C ASN A 70 -15.51 7.61 -11.03
N LEU A 71 -14.23 7.40 -11.36
CA LEU A 71 -13.69 7.71 -12.69
C LEU A 71 -14.24 6.79 -13.77
N GLN A 72 -14.26 5.48 -13.54
CA GLN A 72 -14.88 4.50 -14.44
C GLN A 72 -16.36 4.83 -14.68
N SER A 73 -17.11 5.18 -13.63
CA SER A 73 -18.53 5.51 -13.75
C SER A 73 -18.76 6.80 -14.53
N ALA A 74 -17.86 7.79 -14.39
CA ALA A 74 -17.87 8.97 -15.23
C ALA A 74 -17.65 8.63 -16.71
N PHE A 75 -16.62 7.83 -17.02
CA PHE A 75 -16.32 7.42 -18.38
C PHE A 75 -17.44 6.57 -19.00
N ARG A 76 -18.02 5.63 -18.26
CA ARG A 76 -19.19 4.84 -18.72
C ARG A 76 -20.37 5.73 -19.10
N ARG A 77 -20.66 6.78 -18.32
CA ARG A 77 -21.72 7.75 -18.65
C ARG A 77 -21.40 8.53 -19.93
N ILE A 78 -20.16 8.98 -20.08
CA ILE A 78 -19.73 9.71 -21.28
C ILE A 78 -19.92 8.82 -22.52
N THR A 79 -19.45 7.58 -22.49
CA THR A 79 -19.59 6.64 -23.62
C THR A 79 -21.04 6.22 -23.91
N ALA A 80 -21.93 6.26 -22.92
CA ALA A 80 -23.35 5.93 -23.10
C ALA A 80 -24.17 7.07 -23.73
N THR A 81 -23.67 8.31 -23.63
CA THR A 81 -24.41 9.53 -24.05
C THR A 81 -24.16 9.90 -25.51
N GLU A 82 -23.28 9.21 -26.24
CA GLU A 82 -23.07 9.50 -27.68
C GLU A 82 -24.26 9.13 -28.59
N THR A 83 -25.33 8.52 -28.06
CA THR A 83 -26.63 8.46 -28.74
C THR A 83 -27.47 9.73 -28.56
N ALA A 84 -27.05 10.69 -27.72
CA ALA A 84 -27.78 11.91 -27.38
C ALA A 84 -26.83 13.14 -27.27
N THR A 85 -26.68 13.85 -28.39
CA THR A 85 -26.27 15.28 -28.53
C THR A 85 -25.11 15.81 -27.64
N ALA A 86 -23.97 16.01 -28.32
CA ALA A 86 -22.63 16.42 -27.85
C ALA A 86 -22.46 17.81 -27.17
N GLY A 87 -23.45 18.32 -26.43
CA GLY A 87 -23.42 19.70 -25.93
C GLY A 87 -23.07 19.91 -24.45
N ASN A 88 -23.26 18.92 -23.56
CA ASN A 88 -23.32 19.20 -22.12
C ASN A 88 -22.78 18.08 -21.19
N THR A 89 -22.08 17.08 -21.72
CA THR A 89 -21.84 15.79 -21.04
C THR A 89 -20.67 15.80 -20.04
N PHE A 90 -19.76 16.78 -20.13
CA PHE A 90 -18.61 16.92 -19.24
C PHE A 90 -18.85 17.96 -18.13
N ALA A 91 -20.00 17.90 -17.46
CA ALA A 91 -20.20 18.65 -16.23
C ALA A 91 -18.99 18.44 -15.28
N PRO A 92 -18.52 19.47 -14.55
CA PRO A 92 -17.23 19.48 -13.89
C PRO A 92 -17.12 18.34 -12.87
N HIS A 93 -16.57 17.22 -13.32
CA HIS A 93 -16.25 16.08 -12.47
C HIS A 93 -15.05 16.44 -11.63
N ARG A 94 -15.33 17.08 -10.50
CA ARG A 94 -14.32 17.47 -9.53
C ARG A 94 -13.91 16.22 -8.74
N LEU A 95 -12.89 15.55 -9.24
CA LEU A 95 -12.37 14.37 -8.58
C LEU A 95 -11.63 14.79 -7.29
N PRO A 96 -11.88 14.14 -6.13
CA PRO A 96 -11.26 14.50 -4.85
C PRO A 96 -9.78 14.09 -4.74
N ARG A 97 -9.02 14.19 -5.84
CA ARG A 97 -7.58 13.86 -5.92
C ARG A 97 -6.73 14.64 -4.92
N LYS A 98 -7.11 15.89 -4.62
CA LYS A 98 -6.42 16.71 -3.62
C LYS A 98 -6.50 16.08 -2.23
N GLN A 99 -7.65 15.52 -1.87
CA GLN A 99 -7.84 14.87 -0.58
C GLN A 99 -7.03 13.58 -0.51
N LEU A 100 -7.12 12.72 -1.54
CA LEU A 100 -6.34 11.49 -1.61
C LEU A 100 -4.83 11.77 -1.62
N LYS A 101 -4.36 12.71 -2.44
CA LYS A 101 -2.95 13.15 -2.45
C LYS A 101 -2.48 13.65 -1.08
N LYS A 102 -3.29 14.49 -0.42
CA LYS A 102 -3.00 14.98 0.93
C LYS A 102 -2.91 13.82 1.93
N ALA A 103 -3.82 12.86 1.83
CA ALA A 103 -3.85 11.68 2.69
C ALA A 103 -2.61 10.80 2.46
N ILE A 104 -2.23 10.54 1.20
CA ILE A 104 -0.99 9.82 0.83
C ILE A 104 0.24 10.51 1.43
N LEU A 105 0.40 11.83 1.19
CA LEU A 105 1.54 12.60 1.70
C LEU A 105 1.61 12.55 3.24
N LYS A 106 0.47 12.71 3.92
CA LYS A 106 0.37 12.60 5.38
C LYS A 106 0.84 11.23 5.86
N ARG A 107 0.44 10.14 5.19
CA ARG A 107 0.87 8.79 5.56
C ARG A 107 2.33 8.53 5.29
N LEU A 108 2.87 8.98 4.17
CA LEU A 108 4.32 8.88 3.90
C LEU A 108 5.15 9.62 4.94
N HIS A 109 4.70 10.81 5.35
CA HIS A 109 5.34 11.54 6.44
C HIS A 109 5.30 10.76 7.76
N SER A 110 4.13 10.19 8.10
CA SER A 110 3.97 9.35 9.30
C SER A 110 4.87 8.11 9.28
N LEU A 111 4.92 7.38 8.17
CA LEU A 111 5.76 6.18 8.00
C LEU A 111 7.25 6.51 8.04
N LYS A 112 7.66 7.67 7.51
CA LYS A 112 9.05 8.16 7.58
C LYS A 112 9.44 8.59 9.01
N GLY A 113 8.50 9.21 9.72
CA GLY A 113 8.68 9.66 11.11
C GLY A 113 8.64 8.52 12.13
N MET A 114 8.15 7.35 11.75
CA MET A 114 8.16 6.14 12.57
C MET A 114 9.60 5.62 12.71
N LYS A 115 10.34 6.23 13.65
CA LYS A 115 11.62 5.73 14.13
C LYS A 115 11.37 4.34 14.71
N THR A 116 12.05 3.34 14.17
CA THR A 116 12.08 1.97 14.69
C THR A 116 12.58 2.01 16.13
N THR A 117 11.68 1.97 17.09
CA THR A 117 11.94 2.20 18.52
C THR A 117 12.85 1.15 19.17
N TYR A 118 13.22 0.10 18.44
CA TYR A 118 14.18 -0.92 18.88
C TYR A 118 15.65 -0.45 18.89
N SER A 119 15.95 0.74 18.33
CA SER A 119 17.33 1.21 18.12
C SER A 119 17.95 1.99 19.30
N ALA A 120 17.17 2.32 20.34
CA ALA A 120 17.63 3.16 21.47
C ALA A 120 18.21 2.35 22.65
N ALA A 121 17.94 1.05 22.70
CA ALA A 121 18.63 0.09 23.56
C ALA A 121 19.41 -0.84 22.62
N SER A 122 20.66 -1.19 22.92
CA SER A 122 21.32 -2.20 22.08
C SER A 122 20.42 -3.45 22.06
N PRO A 123 20.21 -4.07 20.89
CA PRO A 123 19.55 -5.37 20.88
C PRO A 123 20.28 -6.27 21.88
N PRO A 124 19.56 -7.05 22.70
CA PRO A 124 20.21 -8.11 23.44
C PRO A 124 20.98 -8.99 22.46
N PRO A 125 22.14 -9.52 22.83
CA PRO A 125 22.92 -10.41 21.98
C PRO A 125 22.18 -11.74 21.86
N ASP A 126 21.11 -11.76 21.07
CA ASP A 126 20.31 -12.94 20.81
C ASP A 126 19.53 -12.81 19.51
N HIS A 127 19.62 -13.86 18.70
CA HIS A 127 19.00 -13.91 17.37
C HIS A 127 17.47 -13.88 17.43
N SER A 128 16.85 -14.30 18.54
CA SER A 128 15.43 -14.62 18.59
C SER A 128 14.51 -13.42 18.32
N LEU A 129 14.73 -12.30 19.01
CA LEU A 129 13.93 -11.10 18.84
C LEU A 129 14.45 -10.21 17.70
N ALA A 130 15.71 -10.38 17.27
CA ALA A 130 16.29 -9.67 16.13
C ALA A 130 15.52 -9.95 14.82
N VAL A 131 15.14 -11.22 14.59
CA VAL A 131 14.33 -11.60 13.41
C VAL A 131 12.97 -10.90 13.42
N VAL A 132 12.37 -10.68 14.59
CA VAL A 132 11.11 -9.92 14.71
C VAL A 132 11.31 -8.46 14.32
N VAL A 133 12.43 -7.85 14.71
CA VAL A 133 12.76 -6.48 14.29
C VAL A 133 12.96 -6.39 12.78
N ASP A 134 13.61 -7.38 12.16
CA ASP A 134 13.80 -7.41 10.71
C ASP A 134 12.49 -7.61 9.96
N LEU A 135 11.60 -8.47 10.46
CA LEU A 135 10.23 -8.57 9.98
C LEU A 135 9.52 -7.20 10.01
N LEU A 136 9.60 -6.47 11.12
CA LEU A 136 8.94 -5.16 11.25
C LEU A 136 9.54 -4.11 10.30
N LYS A 137 10.83 -4.20 9.98
CA LYS A 137 11.47 -3.36 8.95
C LYS A 137 10.93 -3.70 7.55
N GLU A 138 10.80 -4.98 7.24
CA GLU A 138 10.32 -5.44 5.93
C GLU A 138 8.86 -5.05 5.71
N VAL A 139 8.00 -5.32 6.68
CA VAL A 139 6.59 -4.85 6.69
C VAL A 139 6.54 -3.33 6.46
N ARG A 140 7.39 -2.56 7.14
CA ARG A 140 7.43 -1.10 6.96
C ARG A 140 7.85 -0.72 5.54
N ALA A 141 8.86 -1.39 4.97
CA ALA A 141 9.33 -1.13 3.62
C ALA A 141 8.23 -1.43 2.59
N THR A 142 7.57 -2.59 2.72
CA THR A 142 6.44 -3.01 1.86
C THR A 142 5.28 -2.03 1.96
N THR A 143 4.81 -1.70 3.17
CA THR A 143 3.73 -0.70 3.36
C THR A 143 4.09 0.66 2.76
N LEU A 144 5.35 1.09 2.89
CA LEU A 144 5.82 2.35 2.31
C LEU A 144 5.84 2.32 0.78
N LEU A 145 6.23 1.20 0.16
CA LEU A 145 6.18 1.02 -1.29
C LEU A 145 4.73 1.01 -1.80
N ILE A 146 3.82 0.32 -1.11
CA ILE A 146 2.38 0.32 -1.43
C ILE A 146 1.82 1.75 -1.36
N VAL A 147 2.04 2.49 -0.26
CA VAL A 147 1.53 3.86 -0.13
C VAL A 147 2.13 4.80 -1.19
N ARG A 148 3.40 4.59 -1.58
CA ARG A 148 4.02 5.37 -2.66
C ARG A 148 3.42 5.07 -4.03
N SER A 149 3.08 3.81 -4.33
CA SER A 149 2.51 3.44 -5.62
C SER A 149 1.14 4.11 -5.86
N LEU A 150 0.43 4.49 -4.79
CA LEU A 150 -0.81 5.27 -4.88
C LEU A 150 -0.66 6.62 -5.58
N PHE A 151 0.55 7.22 -5.64
CA PHE A 151 0.78 8.43 -6.42
C PHE A 151 0.54 8.25 -7.90
N SER A 152 0.78 7.04 -8.40
CA SER A 152 0.45 6.71 -9.77
C SER A 152 -1.07 6.52 -9.93
N LEU A 153 -1.81 6.07 -8.88
CA LEU A 153 -3.27 5.81 -8.89
C LEU A 153 -4.10 7.08 -9.06
N ILE A 154 -3.57 8.19 -8.56
CA ILE A 154 -4.17 9.51 -8.75
C ILE A 154 -3.84 10.12 -10.12
N ALA A 155 -3.06 9.44 -10.97
CA ALA A 155 -2.76 9.89 -12.32
C ALA A 155 -3.92 9.63 -13.28
N ILE A 156 -4.28 10.63 -14.08
CA ILE A 156 -5.10 10.40 -15.27
C ILE A 156 -4.18 9.91 -16.41
N PRO A 157 -4.55 8.85 -17.14
CA PRO A 157 -3.97 8.50 -18.44
C PRO A 157 -3.99 9.69 -19.40
N ASN A 158 -2.83 10.20 -19.83
CA ASN A 158 -2.80 11.22 -20.89
C ASN A 158 -2.89 10.53 -22.27
N PRO A 159 -3.92 10.77 -23.10
CA PRO A 159 -4.06 10.19 -24.44
C PRO A 159 -2.99 10.69 -25.41
N ASP A 160 -2.48 11.92 -25.25
CA ASP A 160 -1.33 12.46 -26.02
C ASP A 160 0.03 11.94 -25.49
N GLY A 161 0.01 11.24 -24.36
CA GLY A 161 1.19 10.84 -23.60
C GLY A 161 1.76 9.48 -23.99
N LYS A 162 2.12 9.24 -25.26
CA LYS A 162 2.97 8.09 -25.62
C LYS A 162 4.37 8.28 -25.00
N GLY A 163 4.54 7.90 -23.74
CA GLY A 163 5.84 7.91 -23.08
C GLY A 163 6.76 6.87 -23.72
N LYS A 164 7.83 7.30 -24.40
CA LYS A 164 8.88 6.38 -24.84
C LYS A 164 9.55 5.75 -23.60
N PRO A 165 9.80 4.43 -23.59
CA PRO A 165 10.56 3.81 -22.51
C PRO A 165 11.99 4.37 -22.53
N GLY A 166 12.43 4.92 -21.40
CA GLY A 166 13.85 5.23 -21.21
C GLY A 166 14.66 3.93 -21.19
N PRO A 167 15.88 3.90 -21.78
CA PRO A 167 16.69 2.69 -21.80
C PRO A 167 17.06 2.30 -20.36
N GLY A 168 16.73 1.07 -19.96
CA GLY A 168 17.28 0.44 -18.75
C GLY A 168 16.42 0.45 -17.47
N ARG A 169 15.19 0.98 -17.46
CA ARG A 169 14.28 0.86 -16.29
C ARG A 169 13.08 -0.02 -16.59
N LYS A 170 12.96 -1.14 -15.86
CA LYS A 170 11.75 -1.96 -15.77
C LYS A 170 10.73 -1.30 -14.83
N ASP A 171 10.38 -0.04 -15.07
CA ASP A 171 9.35 0.60 -14.25
C ASP A 171 7.98 -0.07 -14.55
N PRO A 172 7.18 -0.38 -13.51
CA PRO A 172 5.84 -0.93 -13.67
C PRO A 172 5.03 -0.11 -14.67
N VAL A 173 4.20 -0.75 -15.51
CA VAL A 173 3.44 -0.07 -16.58
C VAL A 173 2.58 1.08 -16.05
N PHE A 174 2.13 0.95 -14.81
CA PHE A 174 1.36 1.96 -14.10
C PHE A 174 2.13 3.27 -13.82
N MET A 175 3.46 3.24 -13.84
CA MET A 175 4.34 4.41 -13.73
C MET A 175 4.58 5.15 -15.07
N ARG A 176 4.10 4.62 -16.21
CA ARG A 176 4.36 5.17 -17.56
C ARG A 176 3.30 6.14 -18.07
N ILE A 177 2.27 6.38 -17.27
CA ILE A 177 1.23 7.35 -17.60
C ILE A 177 1.77 8.77 -17.31
N LYS A 178 1.93 9.59 -18.36
CA LYS A 178 2.24 11.02 -18.18
C LYS A 178 1.07 11.71 -17.46
N LEU A 179 1.30 12.06 -16.20
CA LEU A 179 0.40 12.86 -15.36
C LEU A 179 0.16 14.26 -15.92
N THR A 180 -1.09 14.63 -16.23
CA THR A 180 -1.49 16.03 -16.44
C THR A 180 -2.22 16.57 -15.21
N ARG A 181 -1.90 17.82 -14.81
CA ARG A 181 -2.52 18.53 -13.68
C ARG A 181 -3.90 19.08 -14.07
N VAL A 182 -4.88 18.21 -14.30
CA VAL A 182 -6.24 18.69 -14.58
C VAL A 182 -7.22 18.02 -13.60
N ASP A 183 -7.80 18.84 -12.72
CA ASP A 183 -8.94 18.48 -11.85
C ASP A 183 -10.25 18.32 -12.65
N SER A 184 -10.17 18.45 -13.98
CA SER A 184 -11.29 18.47 -14.91
C SER A 184 -11.12 17.37 -15.95
N LEU A 185 -12.23 16.68 -16.24
CA LEU A 185 -12.32 15.72 -17.34
C LEU A 185 -12.45 16.42 -18.70
N SER A 186 -12.43 17.75 -18.77
CA SER A 186 -12.40 18.53 -20.04
C SER A 186 -11.28 18.10 -20.98
N PHE A 187 -10.19 17.56 -20.45
CA PHE A 187 -9.12 17.00 -21.27
C PHE A 187 -9.56 15.80 -22.13
N TRP A 188 -10.62 15.11 -21.72
CA TRP A 188 -11.25 13.99 -22.43
C TRP A 188 -12.36 14.42 -23.39
N GLU A 189 -12.72 15.71 -23.45
CA GLU A 189 -13.71 16.22 -24.41
C GLU A 189 -13.29 16.02 -25.88
N LYS A 190 -11.99 15.87 -26.12
CA LYS A 190 -11.40 15.68 -27.45
C LYS A 190 -11.08 14.23 -27.80
N CYS A 191 -11.38 13.29 -26.90
CA CYS A 191 -11.05 11.88 -27.08
C CYS A 191 -12.25 11.11 -27.65
N ASP A 192 -11.99 10.13 -28.51
CA ASP A 192 -13.05 9.29 -29.06
C ASP A 192 -13.50 8.24 -28.03
N VAL A 193 -14.69 7.65 -28.22
CA VAL A 193 -15.18 6.54 -27.36
C VAL A 193 -14.18 5.40 -27.26
N SER A 194 -13.46 5.12 -28.34
CA SER A 194 -12.44 4.08 -28.37
C SER A 194 -11.35 4.34 -27.33
N ASP A 195 -10.87 5.58 -27.23
CA ASP A 195 -9.84 5.99 -26.26
C ASP A 195 -10.38 5.89 -24.82
N ILE A 196 -11.62 6.32 -24.61
CA ILE A 196 -12.28 6.28 -23.30
C ILE A 196 -12.50 4.82 -22.86
N ARG A 197 -12.86 3.92 -23.79
CA ARG A 197 -13.01 2.49 -23.51
C ARG A 197 -11.67 1.85 -23.16
N GLU A 198 -10.61 2.12 -23.92
CA GLU A 198 -9.27 1.60 -23.63
C GLU A 198 -8.81 2.01 -22.22
N VAL A 199 -9.04 3.26 -21.85
CA VAL A 199 -8.71 3.80 -20.52
C VAL A 199 -9.56 3.17 -19.43
N THR A 200 -10.85 2.94 -19.68
CA THR A 200 -11.74 2.29 -18.71
C THR A 200 -11.28 0.86 -18.42
N THR A 201 -10.88 0.08 -19.43
CA THR A 201 -10.31 -1.26 -19.24
C THR A 201 -9.03 -1.22 -18.41
N LYS A 202 -8.13 -0.26 -18.66
CA LYS A 202 -6.92 -0.09 -17.84
C LYS A 202 -7.25 0.27 -16.38
N LEU A 203 -8.30 1.03 -16.13
CA LEU A 203 -8.74 1.37 -14.77
C LEU A 203 -9.28 0.14 -14.04
N GLU A 204 -9.97 -0.78 -14.73
CA GLU A 204 -10.42 -2.06 -14.17
C GLU A 204 -9.24 -2.94 -13.78
N GLU A 205 -8.22 -3.05 -14.63
CA GLU A 205 -6.99 -3.78 -14.32
C GLU A 205 -6.29 -3.22 -13.07
N VAL A 206 -6.26 -1.88 -12.94
CA VAL A 206 -5.69 -1.19 -11.79
C VAL A 206 -6.52 -1.42 -10.52
N GLU A 207 -7.84 -1.43 -10.62
CA GLU A 207 -8.74 -1.72 -9.50
C GLU A 207 -8.50 -3.12 -8.93
N ILE A 208 -8.29 -4.13 -9.78
CA ILE A 208 -7.95 -5.50 -9.37
C ILE A 208 -6.64 -5.48 -8.55
N VAL A 209 -5.60 -4.81 -9.05
CA VAL A 209 -4.33 -4.69 -8.31
C VAL A 209 -4.51 -3.97 -6.97
N VAL A 210 -5.36 -2.94 -6.90
CA VAL A 210 -5.67 -2.26 -5.63
C VAL A 210 -6.33 -3.23 -4.64
N GLN A 211 -7.29 -4.05 -5.09
CA GLN A 211 -7.94 -5.06 -4.25
C GLN A 211 -6.96 -6.12 -3.73
N GLU A 212 -6.02 -6.57 -4.57
CA GLU A 212 -4.95 -7.48 -4.14
C GLU A 212 -4.09 -6.84 -3.05
N LEU A 213 -3.64 -5.59 -3.23
CA LEU A 213 -2.85 -4.88 -2.24
C LEU A 213 -3.62 -4.63 -0.92
N GLU A 214 -4.94 -4.43 -0.98
CA GLU A 214 -5.79 -4.33 0.21
C GLU A 214 -5.79 -5.65 1.00
N ALA A 215 -5.87 -6.78 0.29
CA ALA A 215 -5.84 -8.11 0.90
C ALA A 215 -4.49 -8.39 1.57
N GLU A 216 -3.38 -8.04 0.91
CA GLU A 216 -2.03 -8.19 1.44
C GLU A 216 -1.81 -7.35 2.71
N LEU A 217 -2.20 -6.06 2.70
CA LEU A 217 -2.11 -5.22 3.90
C LEU A 217 -2.98 -5.73 5.05
N GLN A 218 -4.16 -6.29 4.74
CA GLN A 218 -5.00 -6.93 5.75
C GLN A 218 -4.33 -8.18 6.33
N ASP A 219 -3.62 -8.96 5.50
CA ASP A 219 -2.91 -10.14 5.96
C ASP A 219 -1.71 -9.77 6.85
N MET A 220 -0.89 -8.81 6.41
CA MET A 220 0.19 -8.23 7.21
C MET A 220 -0.32 -7.73 8.56
N PHE A 221 -1.46 -7.00 8.58
CA PHE A 221 -2.11 -6.56 9.81
C PHE A 221 -2.39 -7.75 10.75
N ARG A 222 -3.09 -8.79 10.25
CA ARG A 222 -3.43 -9.97 11.08
C ARG A 222 -2.19 -10.66 11.62
N ARG A 223 -1.14 -10.82 10.82
CA ARG A 223 0.11 -11.47 11.24
C ARG A 223 0.84 -10.68 12.30
N LEU A 224 0.89 -9.35 12.19
CA LEU A 224 1.48 -8.47 13.22
C LEU A 224 0.72 -8.58 14.55
N ILE A 225 -0.61 -8.67 14.51
CA ILE A 225 -1.43 -8.91 15.71
C ILE A 225 -1.10 -10.27 16.34
N ARG A 226 -0.91 -11.32 15.54
CA ARG A 226 -0.47 -12.64 16.04
C ARG A 226 0.91 -12.56 16.69
N THR A 227 1.90 -11.95 16.02
CA THR A 227 3.25 -11.74 16.58
C THR A 227 3.18 -11.00 17.93
N ARG A 228 2.36 -9.95 18.01
CA ARG A 228 2.13 -9.22 19.26
C ARG A 228 1.53 -10.11 20.34
N ALA A 229 0.50 -10.89 20.02
CA ALA A 229 -0.15 -11.80 20.96
C ALA A 229 0.85 -12.85 21.50
N SER A 230 1.68 -13.44 20.63
CA SER A 230 2.73 -14.36 21.05
C SER A 230 3.72 -13.71 22.00
N LEU A 231 4.21 -12.49 21.69
CA LEU A 231 5.11 -11.76 22.58
C LEU A 231 4.48 -11.46 23.94
N LEU A 232 3.22 -11.02 23.97
CA LEU A 232 2.52 -10.74 25.23
C LEU A 232 2.31 -12.00 26.05
N ASN A 233 1.94 -13.12 25.43
CA ASN A 233 1.78 -14.39 26.13
C ASN A 233 3.08 -14.80 26.84
N ILE A 234 4.23 -14.61 26.19
CA ILE A 234 5.55 -14.89 26.80
C ILE A 234 5.81 -13.97 27.99
N LEU A 235 5.43 -12.69 27.90
CA LEU A 235 5.64 -11.71 28.97
C LEU A 235 4.73 -11.93 30.19
N THR A 236 3.56 -12.53 29.98
CA THR A 236 2.58 -12.85 31.03
C THR A 236 2.76 -14.24 31.63
N THR A 237 3.65 -15.07 31.06
CA THR A 237 4.03 -16.37 31.62
C THR A 237 5.08 -16.19 32.71
#